data_AF-A0A7C5I4U8-F1
#
_entry.id   AF-A0A7C5I4U8-F1
#
_cell.length_a   1.000
_cell.length_b   1.000
_cell.length_c   1.000
_cell.angle_alpha   90.00
_cell.angle_beta   90.00
_cell.angle_gamma   90.00
#
_symmetry.space_group_name_H-M   'P 1'
#
loop_
_entity.id
_entity.type
_entity.pdbx_description
1 polymer ?
#
loop_
_entity_poly.entity_id
_entity_poly.type
_entity_poly.pdbx_seq_one_letter_code
_entity_poly.pdbx_strand_id
1 'polypeptide(L)'
;MCPAHIGPRELRKVLLPVFHSAIEAGAQSIMASYNEIDGVPCTCDKKLLTDILRYQWNFEGFVVSDCRAVEGLCFFTSCCE
;
A
#
# COMPACT_ATOMS: atom_id res chain seq x y z
N MET A 1 -10.88 11.29 -2.68
CA MET A 1 -9.46 11.05 -2.38
C MET A 1 -8.66 11.61 -3.54
N CYS A 2 -7.47 12.19 -3.31
CA CYS A 2 -6.64 12.72 -4.39
C CYS A 2 -5.68 11.62 -4.86
N PRO A 3 -5.69 11.24 -6.15
CA PRO A 3 -4.76 10.24 -6.65
C PRO A 3 -3.34 10.74 -6.55
N ALA A 4 -2.48 9.94 -5.91
CA ALA A 4 -1.04 10.14 -5.98
C ALA A 4 -0.59 9.70 -7.37
N HIS A 5 -0.22 10.69 -8.19
CA HIS A 5 0.31 10.43 -9.52
C HIS A 5 1.82 10.19 -9.41
N ILE A 6 2.19 8.91 -9.23
CA ILE A 6 3.57 8.49 -9.01
C ILE A 6 3.87 7.33 -9.94
N GLY A 7 4.84 7.53 -10.83
CA GLY A 7 5.28 6.49 -11.74
C GLY A 7 5.92 5.31 -11.00
N PRO A 8 5.88 4.09 -11.56
CA PRO A 8 6.39 2.87 -10.90
C PRO A 8 7.89 2.94 -10.60
N ARG A 9 8.65 3.71 -11.39
CA ARG A 9 10.08 3.94 -11.17
C ARG A 9 10.34 4.79 -9.93
N GLU A 10 9.53 5.83 -9.74
CA GLU A 10 9.66 6.75 -8.61
C GLU A 10 9.18 6.06 -7.33
N LEU A 11 8.06 5.33 -7.39
CA LEU A 11 7.57 4.50 -6.29
C LEU A 11 8.66 3.57 -5.75
N ARG A 12 9.35 2.84 -6.65
CA ARG A 12 10.41 1.89 -6.26
C ARG A 12 11.71 2.54 -5.79
N LYS A 13 12.04 3.74 -6.26
CA LYS A 13 13.31 4.40 -5.94
C LYS A 13 13.25 5.37 -4.77
N VAL A 14 12.08 5.96 -4.53
CA VAL A 14 11.92 7.06 -3.58
C VAL A 14 11.11 6.62 -2.37
N LEU A 15 9.96 5.99 -2.58
CA LEU A 15 9.03 5.65 -1.49
C LEU A 15 9.34 4.30 -0.85
N LEU A 16 9.38 3.24 -1.66
CA LEU A 16 9.53 1.86 -1.18
C LEU A 16 10.82 1.57 -0.40
N PRO A 17 12.00 2.15 -0.70
CA PRO A 17 13.22 1.83 0.03
C PRO A 17 13.16 2.13 1.52
N VAL A 18 12.44 3.18 1.93
CA VAL A 18 12.32 3.57 3.35
C VAL A 18 11.55 2.51 4.13
N PHE A 19 10.48 1.97 3.54
CA PHE A 19 9.72 0.86 4.12
C PHE A 19 10.53 -0.44 4.16
N HIS A 20 11.31 -0.70 3.11
CA HIS A 20 12.17 -1.87 3.06
C HIS A 20 13.21 -1.85 4.19
N SER A 21 13.92 -0.72 4.37
CA SER A 21 14.87 -0.56 5.47
C SER A 21 14.21 -0.67 6.85
N ALA A 22 12.97 -0.21 7.01
CA ALA A 22 12.22 -0.38 8.27
C ALA A 22 11.89 -1.86 8.55
N ILE A 23 11.56 -2.64 7.51
CA ILE A 23 11.35 -4.09 7.62
C ILE A 23 12.66 -4.80 8.01
N GLU A 24 13.76 -4.46 7.34
CA GLU A 24 15.08 -5.02 7.66
C GLU A 24 15.53 -4.67 9.08
N ALA A 25 15.12 -3.50 9.61
CA ALA A 25 15.36 -3.10 10.99
C ALA A 25 14.48 -3.84 12.02
N GLY A 26 13.55 -4.70 11.59
CA GLY A 26 12.70 -5.50 12.45
C GLY A 26 11.31 -4.91 12.74
N ALA A 27 10.77 -4.08 11.83
CA ALA A 27 9.38 -3.65 11.93
C ALA A 27 8.43 -4.86 11.96
N GLN A 28 7.52 -4.89 12.94
CA GLN A 28 6.54 -5.97 13.08
C GLN A 28 5.22 -5.69 12.35
N SER A 29 4.98 -4.43 12.01
CA SER A 29 3.74 -3.99 11.38
C SER A 29 3.94 -2.88 10.36
N ILE A 30 3.05 -2.87 9.37
CA ILE A 30 3.01 -1.86 8.31
C ILE A 30 1.56 -1.42 8.14
N MET A 31 1.36 -0.12 7.96
CA MET A 31 0.05 0.45 7.69
C MET A 31 -0.14 0.68 6.19
N ALA A 32 -1.21 0.13 5.61
CA ALA A 32 -1.62 0.42 4.25
C ALA A 32 -2.34 1.78 4.23
N SER A 33 -1.84 2.72 3.42
CA SER A 33 -2.40 4.06 3.32
C SER A 33 -3.79 4.05 2.66
N TYR A 34 -4.60 5.06 3.02
CA TYR A 34 -5.92 5.30 2.42
C TYR A 34 -5.86 5.88 0.99
N ASN A 35 -4.69 6.30 0.52
CA ASN A 35 -4.55 6.91 -0.80
C ASN A 35 -4.62 5.87 -1.94
N GLU A 36 -4.79 6.39 -3.15
CA GLU A 36 -4.67 5.63 -4.39
C GLU A 36 -3.43 6.06 -5.16
N ILE A 37 -2.77 5.10 -5.81
CA ILE A 37 -1.65 5.34 -6.74
C ILE A 37 -2.17 5.01 -8.13
N ASP A 38 -2.15 6.00 -9.03
CA ASP A 38 -2.65 5.86 -10.40
C ASP A 38 -4.05 5.19 -10.50
N GLY A 39 -4.95 5.54 -9.57
CA GLY A 39 -6.33 5.06 -9.53
C GLY A 39 -6.52 3.68 -8.86
N VAL A 40 -5.46 3.11 -8.28
CA VAL A 40 -5.54 1.87 -7.50
C VAL A 40 -5.38 2.19 -6.01
N PRO A 41 -6.38 1.93 -5.16
CA PRO A 41 -6.25 2.11 -3.71
C PRO A 41 -5.16 1.22 -3.12
N CYS A 42 -4.24 1.80 -2.34
CA CYS A 42 -3.13 1.06 -1.72
C CYS A 42 -3.61 -0.04 -0.77
N THR A 43 -4.79 0.13 -0.17
CA THR A 43 -5.40 -0.84 0.75
C THR A 43 -5.89 -2.12 0.04
N CYS A 44 -6.13 -2.08 -1.28
CA CYS A 44 -6.52 -3.27 -2.08
C CYS A 44 -5.49 -3.65 -3.16
N ASP A 45 -4.33 -2.99 -3.22
CA ASP A 45 -3.32 -3.27 -4.23
C ASP A 45 -2.54 -4.55 -3.92
N LYS A 46 -2.87 -5.62 -4.65
CA LYS A 46 -2.18 -6.91 -4.59
C LYS A 46 -0.68 -6.81 -4.91
N LYS A 47 -0.27 -5.92 -5.83
CA LYS A 47 1.15 -5.77 -6.21
C LYS A 47 1.96 -5.24 -5.04
N LEU A 48 1.42 -4.29 -4.29
CA LEU A 48 2.07 -3.74 -3.12
C LEU A 48 2.05 -4.72 -1.95
N LEU A 49 0.86 -5.16 -1.54
CA LEU A 49 0.66 -5.89 -0.29
C LEU A 49 1.04 -7.37 -0.36
N THR A 50 1.02 -7.97 -1.54
CA THR A 50 1.36 -9.39 -1.73
C THR A 50 2.66 -9.53 -2.51
N ASP A 51 2.73 -9.02 -3.74
CA ASP A 51 3.86 -9.34 -4.62
C ASP A 51 5.16 -8.72 -4.15
N ILE A 52 5.14 -7.47 -3.67
CA ILE A 52 6.32 -6.80 -3.13
C ILE A 52 6.52 -7.17 -1.67
N LEU A 53 5.55 -6.85 -0.81
CA LEU A 53 5.69 -6.98 0.63
C LEU A 53 5.90 -8.43 1.09
N ARG A 54 5.11 -9.38 0.60
CA ARG A 54 5.20 -10.79 1.01
C ARG A 54 6.20 -11.57 0.18
N TYR A 55 6.16 -11.47 -1.15
CA TYR A 55 7.02 -12.32 -2.00
C TYR A 55 8.41 -11.75 -2.24
N GLN A 56 8.58 -10.43 -2.44
CA GLN A 56 9.91 -9.86 -2.68
C GLN A 56 10.65 -9.55 -1.38
N TRP A 57 9.95 -9.09 -0.35
CA TRP A 57 10.57 -8.63 0.91
C TRP A 57 10.47 -9.64 2.05
N ASN A 58 9.77 -10.76 1.84
CA ASN A 58 9.53 -11.80 2.86
C ASN A 58 9.06 -11.23 4.20
N PHE A 59 8.20 -10.20 4.17
CA PHE A 59 7.64 -9.63 5.38
C PHE A 59 6.64 -10.62 6.01
N GLU A 60 6.89 -11.02 7.25
CA GLU A 60 6.02 -11.96 7.99
C GLU A 60 5.14 -11.28 9.05
N GLY A 61 5.28 -9.96 9.21
CA GLY A 61 4.50 -9.19 10.16
C GLY A 61 3.03 -8.97 9.74
N PHE A 62 2.35 -8.10 10.48
CA PHE A 62 0.93 -7.79 10.22
C PHE A 62 0.76 -6.49 9.45
N VAL A 63 -0.23 -6.47 8.55
CA VAL A 63 -0.63 -5.26 7.81
C VAL A 63 -1.90 -4.71 8.45
N VAL A 64 -1.87 -3.43 8.80
CA VAL A 64 -3.00 -2.70 9.40
C VAL A 64 -3.56 -1.73 8.36
N SER A 65 -4.88 -1.60 8.27
CA SER A 65 -5.51 -0.57 7.44
C SER A 65 -5.48 0.79 8.13
N ASP A 66 -5.27 1.86 7.37
CA ASP A 66 -5.46 3.22 7.86
C ASP A 66 -6.94 3.49 8.24
N CYS A 67 -7.18 4.51 9.06
CA CYS A 67 -8.49 4.87 9.56
C CYS A 67 -9.50 5.05 8.42
N ARG A 68 -10.52 4.19 8.39
CA ARG A 68 -11.60 4.16 7.39
C ARG A 68 -11.13 3.86 5.95
N ALA A 69 -9.91 3.39 5.74
CA ALA A 69 -9.44 3.03 4.40
C ALA A 69 -10.26 1.88 3.78
N VAL A 70 -10.65 0.90 4.60
CA VAL A 70 -11.52 -0.21 4.17
C VAL A 70 -12.96 0.26 3.90
N GLU A 71 -13.46 1.20 4.69
CA GLU A 71 -14.79 1.79 4.45
C GLU A 71 -14.80 2.65 3.18
N GLY A 72 -13.71 3.36 2.90
CA GLY A 72 -13.51 4.13 1.67
C GLY A 72 -13.51 3.27 0.40
N LEU A 73 -13.07 1.99 0.50
CA LEU A 73 -13.19 1.04 -0.61
C LEU A 73 -14.66 0.78 -0.99
N CYS A 74 -15.55 0.61 -0.01
CA CYS A 74 -16.98 0.41 -0.27
C CYS A 74 -17.62 1.62 -0.97
N PHE A 75 -17.24 2.85 -0.59
CA PHE A 75 -17.72 4.05 -1.27
C PHE A 75 -17.19 4.17 -2.71
N PHE A 76 -15.97 3.68 -2.97
CA PHE A 76 -15.39 3.67 -4.31
C PHE A 76 -16.04 2.60 -5.20
N THR A 77 -16.31 1.40 -4.66
CA THR A 77 -16.99 0.34 -5.40
C THR A 77 -18.47 0.64 -5.63
N SER A 78 -19.16 1.31 -4.72
CA SER A 78 -20.58 1.69 -4.89
C SER A 78 -20.81 2.82 -5.89
N CYS A 79 -19.76 3.51 -6.36
CA CYS A 79 -19.87 4.52 -7.42
C CYS A 79 -19.70 3.92 -8.84
N CYS A 80 -19.42 2.62 -8.93
CA CYS A 80 -19.35 1.86 -10.19
C CYS A 80 -20.67 1.13 -10.53
N GLU A 81 -21.81 1.61 -10.01
CA GLU A 81 -23.16 1.32 -10.55
C GLU A 81 -23.69 2.53 -11.33
#